data_AF-A0A367KFK3-F1
#
_entry.id   AF-A0A367KFK3-F1
#
_cell.length_a   1.000
_cell.length_b   1.000
_cell.length_c   1.000
_cell.angle_alpha   90.00
_cell.angle_beta   90.00
_cell.angle_gamma   90.00
#
_symmetry.space_group_name_H-M   'P 1'
#
loop_
_entity.id
_entity.type
_entity.pdbx_description
1 polymer ?
#
loop_
_entity_poly.entity_id
_entity_poly.type
_entity_poly.pdbx_seq_one_letter_code
_entity_poly.pdbx_strand_id
1 'polypeptide(L)'
;MQGDATSTLDSKGIRPKRIVFCIDSSSEMLTLLRASLNAGKKDTNLYYSTRLETLQRFLKRFIKTNTLIENTKDEYALMLLTTKAKWLVNFTNDINTIYRAIDSLDQSVTEHYDRLDTQSIFDTLSMHIDIDDDIYFTQVILVYNRDSIVPEPAHDYQHIRDSPNFVLDVLFLHDRKLSESMQSVYDFWSSLDSDIVPGWYYEAGLWQGKDDLAKALSQLLSHPHQRREQEDIDKEIVYY
;
A
#
# COMPACT_ATOMS: atom_id res chain seq x y z
N MET A 1 18.91 6.98 -41.79
CA MET A 1 19.42 6.18 -40.66
C MET A 1 18.75 6.77 -39.43
N GLN A 2 17.49 6.43 -39.15
CA GLN A 2 16.98 5.16 -38.61
C GLN A 2 17.49 4.91 -37.19
N GLY A 3 16.56 4.96 -36.24
CA GLY A 3 16.74 4.79 -34.81
C GLY A 3 15.44 5.14 -34.09
N ASP A 4 14.35 4.53 -34.56
CA ASP A 4 13.05 4.55 -33.89
C ASP A 4 13.20 3.66 -32.66
N ALA A 5 13.31 4.27 -31.48
CA ALA A 5 13.32 3.55 -30.21
C ALA A 5 11.87 3.25 -29.84
N THR A 6 11.26 2.33 -30.57
CA THR A 6 10.11 1.59 -30.08
C THR A 6 10.59 0.83 -28.84
N SER A 7 10.33 1.40 -27.66
CA SER A 7 10.48 0.71 -26.39
C SER A 7 9.71 -0.60 -26.52
N THR A 8 10.45 -1.70 -26.54
CA THR A 8 9.94 -3.05 -26.43
C THR A 8 9.21 -3.15 -25.10
N LEU A 9 7.90 -2.89 -25.12
CA LEU A 9 6.96 -3.45 -24.16
C LEU A 9 7.18 -4.96 -24.25
N ASP A 10 7.94 -5.46 -23.29
CA ASP A 10 8.32 -6.85 -23.21
C ASP A 10 7.05 -7.69 -23.29
N SER A 11 7.01 -8.62 -24.24
CA SER A 11 5.82 -9.40 -24.62
C SER A 11 5.41 -10.43 -23.55
N LYS A 12 5.80 -10.24 -22.30
CA LYS A 12 5.30 -11.01 -21.16
C LYS A 12 3.90 -10.48 -20.86
N GLY A 13 2.88 -11.30 -21.14
CA GLY A 13 1.50 -10.98 -20.74
C GLY A 13 1.40 -10.61 -19.26
N ILE A 14 0.32 -9.94 -18.86
CA ILE A 14 0.10 -9.46 -17.49
C ILE A 14 0.35 -10.62 -16.50
N ARG A 15 1.39 -10.47 -15.67
CA ARG A 15 1.74 -11.45 -14.66
C ARG A 15 0.78 -11.35 -13.49
N PRO A 16 0.43 -12.46 -12.83
CA PRO A 16 -0.28 -12.39 -11.56
C PRO A 16 0.54 -11.63 -10.52
N LYS A 17 -0.14 -10.94 -9.61
CA LYS A 17 0.49 -10.18 -8.53
C LYS A 17 0.55 -10.99 -7.25
N ARG A 18 1.66 -10.84 -6.52
CA ARG A 18 1.79 -11.15 -5.10
C ARG A 18 1.69 -9.85 -4.32
N ILE A 19 0.56 -9.62 -3.68
CA ILE A 19 0.27 -8.36 -2.99
C ILE A 19 0.48 -8.54 -1.49
N VAL A 20 1.42 -7.79 -0.91
CA VAL A 20 1.67 -7.77 0.53
C VAL A 20 1.07 -6.50 1.13
N PHE A 21 0.06 -6.65 1.98
CA PHE A 21 -0.42 -5.53 2.79
C PHE A 21 0.46 -5.40 4.04
N CYS A 22 1.21 -4.30 4.14
CA CYS A 22 2.03 -4.00 5.30
C CYS A 22 1.30 -2.94 6.14
N ILE A 23 0.71 -3.34 7.25
CA ILE A 23 -0.19 -2.47 8.02
C ILE A 23 0.48 -2.07 9.33
N ASP A 24 0.60 -0.76 9.56
CA ASP A 24 1.03 -0.24 10.84
C ASP A 24 0.00 -0.52 11.95
N SER A 25 0.48 -1.05 13.07
CA SER A 25 -0.33 -1.38 14.24
C SER A 25 -0.20 -0.36 15.37
N SER A 26 0.21 0.87 15.06
CA SER A 26 0.24 1.92 16.08
C SER A 26 -1.16 2.23 16.62
N SER A 27 -1.25 2.72 17.85
CA SER A 27 -2.49 3.17 18.48
C SER A 27 -3.21 4.28 17.69
N GLU A 28 -2.51 5.00 16.80
CA GLU A 28 -3.10 5.99 15.90
C GLU A 28 -4.09 5.35 14.91
N MET A 29 -4.05 4.02 14.71
CA MET A 29 -5.02 3.30 13.89
C MET A 29 -6.43 3.37 14.49
N LEU A 30 -6.54 3.65 15.79
CA LEU A 30 -7.80 3.80 16.50
C LEU A 30 -8.37 5.22 16.39
N THR A 31 -7.64 6.17 15.79
CA THR A 31 -8.16 7.52 15.54
C THR A 31 -9.31 7.48 14.54
N LEU A 32 -10.33 8.32 14.75
CA LEU A 32 -11.51 8.40 13.91
C LEU A 32 -11.25 9.12 12.59
N LEU A 33 -11.59 8.48 11.47
CA LEU A 33 -11.72 9.14 10.17
C LEU A 33 -13.12 9.71 10.01
N ARG A 34 -13.21 10.95 9.51
CA ARG A 34 -14.48 11.62 9.21
C ARG A 34 -15.25 10.88 8.12
N ALA A 35 -16.56 11.10 8.08
CA ALA A 35 -17.41 10.61 7.00
C ALA A 35 -17.03 11.24 5.65
N SER A 36 -17.31 10.52 4.57
CA SER A 36 -17.15 11.03 3.19
C SER A 36 -18.00 12.29 2.97
N LEU A 37 -17.46 13.27 2.25
CA LEU A 37 -18.16 14.54 1.98
C LEU A 37 -19.36 14.33 1.03
N ASN A 38 -19.37 13.28 0.21
CA ASN A 38 -20.34 13.04 -0.86
C ASN A 38 -21.37 11.93 -0.57
N ALA A 39 -21.51 11.52 0.70
CA ALA A 39 -22.63 10.76 1.29
C ALA A 39 -23.35 9.70 0.42
N GLY A 40 -22.92 8.43 0.51
CA GLY A 40 -23.73 7.25 0.13
C GLY A 40 -24.51 6.65 1.30
N LYS A 41 -25.44 5.71 1.06
CA LYS A 41 -26.34 4.99 2.01
C LYS A 41 -25.74 4.51 3.36
N LYS A 42 -26.60 4.14 4.32
CA LYS A 42 -26.23 3.45 5.60
C LYS A 42 -25.22 2.33 5.30
N ASP A 43 -24.11 2.29 6.04
CA ASP A 43 -22.95 1.38 5.87
C ASP A 43 -21.97 1.69 4.71
N THR A 44 -22.07 2.86 4.07
CA THR A 44 -21.24 3.20 2.88
C THR A 44 -20.36 4.45 3.02
N ASN A 45 -19.82 4.73 4.22
CA ASN A 45 -18.93 5.86 4.59
C ASN A 45 -19.60 7.04 5.34
N LEU A 46 -20.81 6.87 5.89
CA LEU A 46 -21.58 7.93 6.57
C LEU A 46 -21.22 8.19 8.04
N TYR A 47 -20.70 7.19 8.75
CA TYR A 47 -20.40 7.33 10.18
C TYR A 47 -18.91 7.43 10.40
N TYR A 48 -18.50 8.09 11.48
CA TYR A 48 -17.14 7.99 11.98
C TYR A 48 -16.80 6.51 12.21
N SER A 49 -15.61 6.14 11.78
CA SER A 49 -15.04 4.82 12.05
C SER A 49 -13.55 5.03 12.23
N THR A 50 -12.88 4.14 12.96
CA THR A 50 -11.44 4.25 13.13
C THR A 50 -10.73 4.11 11.77
N ARG A 51 -9.46 4.54 11.70
CA ARG A 51 -8.60 4.27 10.53
C ARG A 51 -8.56 2.77 10.25
N LEU A 52 -8.43 1.95 11.31
CA LEU A 52 -8.40 0.49 11.22
C LEU A 52 -9.69 -0.09 10.60
N GLU A 53 -10.86 0.25 11.15
CA GLU A 53 -12.15 -0.25 10.63
C GLU A 53 -12.39 0.16 9.18
N THR A 54 -11.94 1.37 8.82
CA THR A 54 -12.03 1.89 7.45
C THR A 54 -11.10 1.12 6.53
N LEU A 55 -9.85 0.95 6.94
CA LEU A 55 -8.83 0.22 6.18
C LEU A 55 -9.24 -1.22 5.97
N GLN A 56 -9.68 -1.94 7.00
CA GLN A 56 -10.18 -3.32 6.88
C GLN A 56 -11.30 -3.44 5.85
N ARG A 57 -12.28 -2.52 5.90
CA ARG A 57 -13.38 -2.48 4.93
C ARG A 57 -12.86 -2.25 3.50
N PHE A 58 -11.91 -1.35 3.31
CA PHE A 58 -11.41 -1.03 1.98
C PHE A 58 -10.40 -2.05 1.43
N LEU A 59 -9.59 -2.68 2.26
CA LEU A 59 -8.73 -3.81 1.85
C LEU A 59 -9.58 -4.99 1.39
N LYS A 60 -10.66 -5.32 2.10
CA LYS A 60 -11.60 -6.36 1.65
C LYS A 60 -12.27 -5.99 0.32
N ARG A 61 -12.63 -4.71 0.13
CA ARG A 61 -13.14 -4.22 -1.17
C ARG A 61 -12.09 -4.28 -2.26
N PHE A 62 -10.85 -3.88 -1.97
CA PHE A 62 -9.72 -3.97 -2.88
C PHE A 62 -9.55 -5.41 -3.37
N ILE A 63 -9.40 -6.37 -2.45
CA ILE A 63 -9.22 -7.79 -2.78
C ILE A 63 -10.40 -8.29 -3.62
N LYS A 64 -11.63 -7.98 -3.20
CA LYS A 64 -12.83 -8.40 -3.95
C LYS A 64 -12.84 -7.85 -5.37
N THR A 65 -12.53 -6.56 -5.52
CA THR A 65 -12.49 -5.90 -6.83
C THR A 65 -11.36 -6.48 -7.66
N ASN A 66 -10.15 -6.59 -7.12
CA ASN A 66 -8.97 -7.15 -7.80
C ASN A 66 -9.26 -8.55 -8.36
N THR A 67 -9.87 -9.45 -7.57
CA THR A 67 -10.30 -10.77 -8.06
C THR A 67 -11.32 -10.69 -9.22
N LEU A 68 -12.15 -9.66 -9.28
CA LEU A 68 -13.15 -9.49 -10.35
C LEU A 68 -12.56 -8.91 -11.64
N ILE A 69 -11.58 -8.00 -11.53
CA ILE A 69 -11.02 -7.26 -12.67
C ILE A 69 -9.72 -7.86 -13.23
N GLU A 70 -8.94 -8.53 -12.38
CA GLU A 70 -7.61 -9.02 -12.71
C GLU A 70 -7.53 -10.55 -12.66
N ASN A 71 -6.31 -11.07 -12.74
CA ASN A 71 -5.99 -12.48 -12.80
C ASN A 71 -6.46 -13.20 -11.53
N THR A 72 -7.20 -14.31 -11.68
CA THR A 72 -7.64 -15.16 -10.56
C THR A 72 -6.49 -15.86 -9.83
N LYS A 73 -5.26 -15.70 -10.32
CA LYS A 73 -4.03 -16.25 -9.75
C LYS A 73 -3.30 -15.32 -8.79
N ASP A 74 -3.81 -14.11 -8.56
CA ASP A 74 -3.21 -13.20 -7.60
C ASP A 74 -3.24 -13.78 -6.18
N GLU A 75 -2.15 -13.57 -5.46
CA GLU A 75 -1.97 -14.04 -4.08
C GLU A 75 -1.81 -12.84 -3.14
N TYR A 76 -2.34 -12.97 -1.93
CA TYR A 76 -2.31 -11.93 -0.92
C TYR A 76 -1.57 -12.41 0.33
N ALA A 77 -0.79 -11.52 0.92
CA ALA A 77 -0.13 -11.73 2.21
C ALA A 77 -0.38 -10.54 3.13
N LEU A 78 -0.18 -10.74 4.43
CA LEU A 78 -0.35 -9.72 5.45
C LEU A 78 0.87 -9.65 6.35
N MET A 79 1.42 -8.45 6.50
CA MET A 79 2.51 -8.12 7.39
C MET A 79 2.08 -6.99 8.32
N LEU A 80 2.48 -7.08 9.59
CA LEU A 80 2.19 -6.07 10.61
C LEU A 80 3.46 -5.28 10.95
N LEU A 81 3.34 -3.96 11.02
CA LEU A 81 4.42 -3.08 11.43
C LEU A 81 4.23 -2.69 12.89
N THR A 82 5.13 -3.16 13.75
CA THR A 82 5.21 -2.80 15.18
C THR A 82 6.47 -1.94 15.40
N THR A 83 7.28 -2.20 16.42
CA THR A 83 8.70 -1.78 16.41
C THR A 83 9.48 -2.47 15.29
N LYS A 84 9.17 -3.75 15.04
CA LYS A 84 9.72 -4.55 13.94
C LYS A 84 8.59 -5.14 13.09
N ALA A 85 8.87 -5.43 11.83
CA ALA A 85 7.92 -6.09 10.94
C ALA A 85 7.67 -7.54 11.38
N LYS A 86 6.42 -8.00 11.27
CA LYS A 86 5.99 -9.35 11.60
C LYS A 86 5.13 -9.89 10.48
N TRP A 87 5.56 -10.98 9.84
CA TRP A 87 4.78 -11.68 8.84
C TRP A 87 3.61 -12.42 9.52
N LEU A 88 2.37 -12.07 9.19
CA LEU A 88 1.17 -12.64 9.82
C LEU A 88 0.55 -13.75 8.97
N VAL A 89 0.53 -13.57 7.65
CA VAL A 89 -0.14 -14.49 6.71
C VAL A 89 0.72 -14.67 5.49
N ASN A 90 1.04 -15.92 5.18
CA ASN A 90 1.70 -16.31 3.93
C ASN A 90 0.82 -16.07 2.71
N PHE A 91 1.45 -15.95 1.54
CA PHE A 91 0.75 -15.81 0.27
C PHE A 91 -0.35 -16.85 0.11
N THR A 92 -1.55 -16.38 -0.16
CA THR A 92 -2.74 -17.20 -0.38
C THR A 92 -3.65 -16.55 -1.40
N ASN A 93 -4.27 -17.38 -2.24
CA ASN A 93 -5.38 -16.96 -3.10
C ASN A 93 -6.75 -17.25 -2.45
N ASP A 94 -6.80 -17.82 -1.25
CA ASP A 94 -8.04 -17.98 -0.48
C ASP A 94 -8.45 -16.66 0.18
N ILE A 95 -9.42 -16.01 -0.46
CA ILE A 95 -10.02 -14.75 -0.01
C ILE A 95 -10.54 -14.85 1.44
N ASN A 96 -11.07 -16.00 1.86
CA ASN A 96 -11.60 -16.13 3.22
C ASN A 96 -10.49 -16.12 4.27
N THR A 97 -9.34 -16.74 3.98
CA THR A 97 -8.18 -16.72 4.88
C THR A 97 -7.66 -15.30 5.06
N ILE A 98 -7.46 -14.55 3.98
CA ILE A 98 -6.99 -13.17 4.09
C ILE A 98 -8.04 -12.26 4.73
N TYR A 99 -9.34 -12.46 4.49
CA TYR A 99 -10.40 -11.69 5.15
C TYR A 99 -10.43 -11.89 6.65
N ARG A 100 -10.31 -13.15 7.12
CA ARG A 100 -10.23 -13.45 8.55
C ARG A 100 -9.02 -12.81 9.20
N ALA A 101 -7.88 -12.80 8.50
CA ALA A 101 -6.68 -12.14 9.00
C ALA A 101 -6.87 -10.62 9.10
N ILE A 102 -7.44 -9.98 8.07
CA ILE A 102 -7.80 -8.56 8.11
C ILE A 102 -8.76 -8.28 9.27
N ASP A 103 -9.80 -9.09 9.45
CA ASP A 103 -10.79 -8.93 10.52
C ASP A 103 -10.21 -9.17 11.93
N SER A 104 -9.12 -9.94 12.03
CA SER A 104 -8.40 -10.16 13.30
C SER A 104 -7.52 -9.00 13.74
N LEU A 105 -7.32 -8.00 12.86
CA LEU A 105 -6.67 -6.75 13.24
C LEU A 105 -7.64 -5.94 14.11
N ASP A 106 -7.42 -5.92 15.42
CA ASP A 106 -8.28 -5.21 16.36
C ASP A 106 -7.47 -4.37 17.36
N GLN A 107 -8.14 -3.83 18.37
CA GLN A 107 -7.48 -3.05 19.42
C GLN A 107 -6.41 -3.84 20.18
N SER A 108 -6.52 -5.17 20.27
CA SER A 108 -5.57 -6.01 21.02
C SER A 108 -4.21 -6.13 20.34
N VAL A 109 -4.14 -5.91 19.03
CA VAL A 109 -2.88 -5.90 18.29
C VAL A 109 -2.29 -4.50 18.15
N THR A 110 -3.08 -3.45 18.43
CA THR A 110 -2.61 -2.06 18.36
C THR A 110 -1.97 -1.59 19.65
N GLU A 111 -0.77 -1.04 19.58
CA GLU A 111 -0.04 -0.51 20.75
C GLU A 111 0.62 0.84 20.43
N HIS A 112 1.11 1.52 21.46
CA HIS A 112 1.94 2.69 21.25
C HIS A 112 3.36 2.26 20.87
N TYR A 113 3.86 2.76 19.74
CA TYR A 113 5.22 2.52 19.27
C TYR A 113 5.90 3.86 19.00
N ASP A 114 7.09 4.05 19.55
CA ASP A 114 7.90 5.26 19.43
C ASP A 114 8.94 5.18 18.30
N ARG A 115 9.10 4.01 17.66
CA ARG A 115 10.06 3.76 16.58
C ARG A 115 9.56 2.66 15.64
N LEU A 116 10.06 2.67 14.42
CA LEU A 116 9.88 1.60 13.43
C LEU A 116 11.23 1.27 12.79
N ASP A 117 11.66 0.02 12.94
CA ASP A 117 12.86 -0.53 12.31
C ASP A 117 12.55 -0.89 10.85
N THR A 118 12.88 0.00 9.91
CA THR A 118 12.62 -0.23 8.48
C THR A 118 13.49 -1.35 7.91
N GLN A 119 14.66 -1.63 8.49
CA GLN A 119 15.46 -2.78 8.07
C GLN A 119 14.65 -4.06 8.21
N SER A 120 13.97 -4.21 9.34
CA SER A 120 13.16 -5.39 9.62
C SER A 120 12.04 -5.63 8.59
N ILE A 121 11.55 -4.58 7.92
CA ILE A 121 10.56 -4.70 6.83
C ILE A 121 11.22 -5.44 5.65
N PHE A 122 12.36 -4.95 5.17
CA PHE A 122 13.06 -5.53 4.03
C PHE A 122 13.67 -6.90 4.32
N ASP A 123 14.17 -7.13 5.53
CA ASP A 123 14.60 -8.45 5.98
C ASP A 123 13.44 -9.45 5.95
N THR A 124 12.26 -9.04 6.45
CA THR A 124 11.06 -9.89 6.47
C THR A 124 10.55 -10.17 5.06
N LEU A 125 10.55 -9.17 4.18
CA LEU A 125 10.19 -9.34 2.77
C LEU A 125 11.16 -10.30 2.08
N SER A 126 12.46 -10.13 2.26
CA SER A 126 13.50 -10.99 1.65
C SER A 126 13.42 -12.45 2.09
N MET A 127 12.86 -12.73 3.28
CA MET A 127 12.63 -14.09 3.76
C MET A 127 11.42 -14.79 3.12
N HIS A 128 10.44 -14.02 2.63
CA HIS A 128 9.14 -14.56 2.17
C HIS A 128 8.87 -14.33 0.68
N ILE A 129 9.67 -13.48 0.03
CA ILE A 129 9.53 -13.14 -1.38
C ILE A 129 10.79 -13.58 -2.11
N ASP A 130 10.58 -14.33 -3.19
CA ASP A 130 11.59 -14.59 -4.19
C ASP A 130 11.51 -13.49 -5.27
N ILE A 131 12.44 -12.54 -5.24
CA ILE A 131 12.47 -11.39 -6.16
C ILE A 131 12.87 -11.78 -7.59
N ASP A 132 13.50 -12.94 -7.75
CA ASP A 132 13.91 -13.50 -9.03
C ASP A 132 12.79 -14.36 -9.66
N ASP A 133 11.64 -14.48 -8.98
CA ASP A 133 10.46 -15.18 -9.49
C ASP A 133 9.92 -14.47 -10.74
N ASP A 134 10.14 -15.10 -11.89
CA ASP A 134 9.67 -14.59 -13.18
C ASP A 134 8.14 -14.73 -13.37
N ILE A 135 7.47 -15.52 -12.53
CA ILE A 135 6.04 -15.82 -12.66
C ILE A 135 5.20 -14.70 -12.07
N TYR A 136 5.57 -14.19 -10.91
CA TYR A 136 4.80 -13.20 -10.17
C TYR A 136 5.44 -11.81 -10.21
N PHE A 137 4.59 -10.79 -10.14
CA PHE A 137 5.04 -9.44 -9.82
C PHE A 137 4.69 -9.14 -8.36
N THR A 138 5.66 -8.69 -7.55
CA THR A 138 5.42 -8.37 -6.13
C THR A 138 5.05 -6.90 -5.95
N GLN A 139 3.88 -6.67 -5.36
CA GLN A 139 3.41 -5.35 -4.96
C GLN A 139 3.30 -5.27 -3.44
N VAL A 140 4.08 -4.40 -2.82
CA VAL A 140 3.95 -4.09 -1.41
C VAL A 140 3.10 -2.84 -1.27
N ILE A 141 1.99 -2.93 -0.54
CA ILE A 141 1.16 -1.78 -0.18
C ILE A 141 1.37 -1.52 1.31
N LEU A 142 2.17 -0.50 1.61
CA LEU A 142 2.53 -0.09 2.97
C LEU A 142 1.58 0.99 3.46
N VAL A 143 0.87 0.71 4.56
CA VAL A 143 -0.01 1.66 5.22
C VAL A 143 0.66 2.14 6.50
N TYR A 144 1.24 3.33 6.44
CA TYR A 144 1.90 3.98 7.58
C TYR A 144 0.98 5.00 8.22
N ASN A 145 1.00 5.11 9.54
CA ASN A 145 0.05 6.00 10.20
C ASN A 145 0.57 6.74 11.44
N ARG A 146 1.89 6.74 11.70
CA ARG A 146 2.50 7.50 12.81
C ARG A 146 2.97 8.86 12.31
N ASP A 147 2.20 9.91 12.58
CA ASP A 147 2.44 11.24 11.99
C ASP A 147 3.65 12.01 12.58
N SER A 148 4.16 11.51 13.71
CA SER A 148 5.21 12.15 14.52
C SER A 148 6.52 11.36 14.55
N ILE A 149 6.54 10.16 13.98
CA ILE A 149 7.65 9.21 14.09
C ILE A 149 8.25 9.03 12.71
N VAL A 150 9.50 9.44 12.54
CA VAL A 150 10.26 9.10 11.33
C VAL A 150 10.83 7.69 11.52
N PRO A 151 10.57 6.75 10.60
CA PRO A 151 11.15 5.41 10.71
C PRO A 151 12.67 5.44 10.68
N GLU A 152 13.28 4.40 11.24
CA GLU A 152 14.74 4.23 11.24
C GLU A 152 15.20 3.83 9.84
N PRO A 153 16.37 4.29 9.36
CA PRO A 153 16.87 3.97 8.03
C PRO A 153 17.20 2.48 7.89
N ALA A 154 16.84 1.92 6.73
CA ALA A 154 17.29 0.61 6.30
C ALA A 154 18.62 0.72 5.54
N HIS A 155 19.47 -0.27 5.73
CA HIS A 155 20.73 -0.50 5.02
C HIS A 155 20.54 -1.77 4.17
N ASP A 156 21.07 -1.82 2.95
CA ASP A 156 20.99 -3.03 2.11
C ASP A 156 19.54 -3.44 1.74
N TYR A 157 18.69 -2.49 1.34
CA TYR A 157 17.34 -2.77 0.82
C TYR A 157 17.27 -2.67 -0.71
N GLN A 158 18.32 -2.15 -1.36
CA GLN A 158 18.33 -1.89 -2.80
C GLN A 158 18.16 -3.17 -3.62
N HIS A 159 18.67 -4.32 -3.16
CA HIS A 159 18.55 -5.58 -3.90
C HIS A 159 17.09 -5.99 -4.15
N ILE A 160 16.18 -5.71 -3.21
CA ILE A 160 14.75 -5.95 -3.38
C ILE A 160 14.07 -4.75 -4.04
N ARG A 161 14.41 -3.53 -3.62
CA ARG A 161 13.72 -2.32 -4.07
C ARG A 161 13.97 -2.01 -5.55
N ASP A 162 15.16 -2.32 -6.05
CA ASP A 162 15.58 -2.13 -7.44
C ASP A 162 15.31 -3.38 -8.30
N SER A 163 14.58 -4.38 -7.79
CA SER A 163 14.13 -5.48 -8.62
C SER A 163 13.04 -4.99 -9.61
N PRO A 164 13.12 -5.36 -10.91
CA PRO A 164 12.10 -5.02 -11.90
C PRO A 164 10.74 -5.71 -11.64
N ASN A 165 10.72 -6.68 -10.72
CA ASN A 165 9.54 -7.45 -10.33
C ASN A 165 8.95 -6.99 -8.98
N PHE A 166 9.41 -5.86 -8.44
CA PHE A 166 9.01 -5.37 -7.14
C PHE A 166 8.55 -3.92 -7.21
N VAL A 167 7.51 -3.57 -6.44
CA VAL A 167 7.15 -2.17 -6.18
C VAL A 167 6.74 -1.98 -4.73
N LEU A 168 7.05 -0.81 -4.19
CA LEU A 168 6.60 -0.35 -2.88
C LEU A 168 5.66 0.84 -3.06
N ASP A 169 4.38 0.62 -2.84
CA ASP A 169 3.36 1.67 -2.74
C ASP A 169 3.15 2.06 -1.28
N VAL A 170 3.00 3.37 -1.01
CA VAL A 170 2.86 3.89 0.35
C VAL A 170 1.55 4.66 0.48
N LEU A 171 0.76 4.33 1.50
CA LEU A 171 -0.38 5.11 1.97
C LEU A 171 -0.07 5.64 3.37
N PHE A 172 0.09 6.95 3.48
CA PHE A 172 0.38 7.62 4.73
C PHE A 172 -0.87 8.28 5.31
N LEU A 173 -1.29 7.83 6.49
CA LEU A 173 -2.49 8.30 7.19
C LEU A 173 -2.11 9.24 8.33
N HIS A 174 -2.54 10.50 8.28
CA HIS A 174 -2.12 11.52 9.25
C HIS A 174 -3.27 12.39 9.77
N ASP A 175 -3.10 12.94 10.98
CA ASP A 175 -4.13 13.76 11.64
C ASP A 175 -3.96 15.26 11.44
N ARG A 176 -2.74 15.71 11.15
CA ARG A 176 -2.38 17.13 11.29
C ARG A 176 -2.41 17.88 9.98
N LYS A 177 -2.53 19.21 10.09
CA LYS A 177 -1.99 20.11 9.07
C LYS A 177 -0.49 19.87 8.99
N LEU A 178 0.05 19.78 7.78
CA LEU A 178 1.47 19.54 7.48
C LEU A 178 2.40 20.14 8.57
N SER A 179 3.14 19.27 9.26
CA SER A 179 4.17 19.63 10.25
C SER A 179 5.55 19.23 9.73
N GLU A 180 6.62 19.81 10.28
CA GLU A 180 8.00 19.44 9.92
C GLU A 180 8.28 17.94 10.13
N SER A 181 7.70 17.34 11.18
CA SER A 181 7.77 15.90 11.42
C SER A 181 7.13 15.10 10.28
N MET A 182 5.99 15.56 9.76
CA MET A 182 5.25 14.90 8.69
C MET A 182 6.00 14.97 7.36
N GLN A 183 6.60 16.12 7.06
CA GLN A 183 7.49 16.26 5.91
C GLN A 183 8.68 15.29 6.02
N SER A 184 9.25 15.15 7.23
CA SER A 184 10.35 14.21 7.44
C SER A 184 9.92 12.74 7.26
N VAL A 185 8.67 12.39 7.60
CA VAL A 185 8.10 11.06 7.31
C VAL A 185 7.91 10.85 5.81
N TYR A 186 7.38 11.86 5.10
CA TYR A 186 7.25 11.84 3.65
C TYR A 186 8.61 11.64 2.99
N ASP A 187 9.58 12.51 3.29
CA ASP A 187 10.93 12.48 2.73
C ASP A 187 11.61 11.13 2.98
N PHE A 188 11.39 10.56 4.17
CA PHE A 188 11.90 9.24 4.51
C PHE A 188 11.36 8.16 3.57
N TRP A 189 10.03 8.04 3.43
CA TRP A 189 9.43 7.00 2.60
C TRP A 189 9.74 7.21 1.12
N SER A 190 9.76 8.46 0.64
CA SER A 190 10.19 8.80 -0.72
C SER A 190 11.66 8.47 -0.98
N SER A 191 12.52 8.56 0.03
CA SER A 191 13.94 8.18 -0.12
C SER A 191 14.17 6.67 -0.31
N LEU A 192 13.16 5.84 -0.03
CA LEU A 192 13.17 4.39 -0.27
C LEU A 192 12.58 4.02 -1.64
N ASP A 193 12.20 4.99 -2.46
CA ASP A 193 11.66 4.71 -3.79
C ASP A 193 12.75 4.21 -4.75
N SER A 194 12.35 3.53 -5.83
CA SER A 194 13.29 3.03 -6.85
C SER A 194 13.14 3.81 -8.14
N ASP A 195 14.28 4.12 -8.77
CA ASP A 195 14.32 4.68 -10.12
C ASP A 195 13.92 3.65 -11.20
N ILE A 196 13.92 2.35 -10.88
CA ILE A 196 13.61 1.28 -11.84
C ILE A 196 12.10 1.02 -11.91
N VAL A 197 11.47 0.83 -10.75
CA VAL A 197 10.01 0.67 -10.65
C VAL A 197 9.49 1.59 -9.54
N PRO A 198 9.10 2.83 -9.88
CA PRO A 198 8.65 3.80 -8.89
C PRO A 198 7.31 3.39 -8.26
N GLY A 199 7.24 3.61 -6.95
CA GLY A 199 6.05 3.45 -6.15
C GLY A 199 5.06 4.59 -6.36
N TRP A 200 3.83 4.39 -5.92
CA TRP A 200 2.90 5.50 -5.72
C TRP A 200 2.81 5.84 -4.24
N TYR A 201 2.78 7.13 -3.93
CA TYR A 201 2.66 7.67 -2.59
C TYR A 201 1.34 8.43 -2.42
N TYR A 202 0.51 7.99 -1.48
CA TYR A 202 -0.76 8.62 -1.18
C TYR A 202 -0.80 9.15 0.25
N GLU A 203 -1.32 10.35 0.42
CA GLU A 203 -1.64 10.93 1.72
C GLU A 203 -3.14 10.90 1.96
N ALA A 204 -3.55 10.52 3.17
CA ALA A 204 -4.94 10.55 3.59
C ALA A 204 -5.05 11.21 4.97
N GLY A 205 -5.53 12.45 4.97
CA GLY A 205 -5.73 13.24 6.19
C GLY A 205 -7.07 12.97 6.87
N LEU A 206 -7.26 13.46 8.11
CA LEU A 206 -8.53 13.31 8.85
C LEU A 206 -9.82 13.71 8.12
N TRP A 207 -9.74 14.78 7.30
CA TRP A 207 -10.92 15.45 6.77
C TRP A 207 -11.52 14.76 5.55
N GLN A 208 -10.68 14.21 4.69
CA GLN A 208 -11.08 13.50 3.47
C GLN A 208 -10.59 12.05 3.45
N GLY A 209 -10.00 11.57 4.55
CA GLY A 209 -9.24 10.32 4.57
C GLY A 209 -9.99 9.07 4.11
N LYS A 210 -11.34 9.02 4.22
CA LYS A 210 -12.12 7.91 3.64
C LYS A 210 -12.21 7.98 2.12
N ASP A 211 -12.36 9.18 1.57
CA ASP A 211 -12.40 9.41 0.13
C ASP A 211 -11.00 9.23 -0.45
N ASP A 212 -9.97 9.76 0.21
CA ASP A 212 -8.57 9.62 -0.17
C ASP A 212 -8.12 8.15 -0.15
N LEU A 213 -8.40 7.42 0.94
CA LEU A 213 -8.11 5.99 1.04
C LEU A 213 -8.84 5.18 -0.04
N ALA A 214 -10.11 5.51 -0.31
CA ALA A 214 -10.87 4.82 -1.34
C ALA A 214 -10.32 5.10 -2.74
N LYS A 215 -9.94 6.36 -3.04
CA LYS A 215 -9.29 6.77 -4.30
C LYS A 215 -7.96 6.05 -4.46
N ALA A 216 -7.09 6.15 -3.46
CA ALA A 216 -5.77 5.52 -3.45
C ALA A 216 -5.85 4.01 -3.69
N LEU A 217 -6.63 3.28 -2.89
CA LEU A 217 -6.78 1.83 -3.06
C LEU A 217 -7.42 1.45 -4.39
N SER A 218 -8.36 2.24 -4.91
CA SER A 218 -8.94 1.98 -6.24
C SER A 218 -7.93 2.19 -7.37
N GLN A 219 -7.04 3.18 -7.24
CA GLN A 219 -5.97 3.43 -8.21
C GLN A 219 -4.89 2.34 -8.14
N LEU A 220 -4.54 1.88 -6.93
CA LEU A 220 -3.58 0.81 -6.67
C LEU A 220 -4.04 -0.59 -7.14
N LEU A 221 -5.31 -0.73 -7.56
CA LEU A 221 -5.77 -1.95 -8.23
C LEU A 221 -5.04 -2.20 -9.54
N SER A 222 -4.61 -1.15 -10.23
CA SER A 222 -3.91 -1.28 -11.51
C SER A 222 -2.57 -2.01 -11.36
N HIS A 223 -2.28 -2.92 -12.29
CA HIS A 223 -0.98 -3.58 -12.32
C HIS A 223 0.16 -2.55 -12.47
N PRO A 224 1.22 -2.61 -11.64
CA PRO A 224 2.30 -1.60 -11.65
C PRO A 224 2.99 -1.37 -12.99
N HIS A 225 3.19 -2.42 -13.79
CA HIS A 225 3.71 -2.29 -15.17
C HIS A 225 2.74 -1.66 -16.19
N GLN A 226 1.48 -1.43 -15.82
CA GLN A 226 0.45 -0.87 -16.71
C GLN A 226 -0.01 0.53 -16.31
N ARG A 227 0.25 0.93 -15.07
CA ARG A 227 -0.09 2.26 -14.58
C ARG A 227 0.98 3.27 -15.03
N ARG A 228 0.56 4.50 -15.29
CA ARG A 228 1.49 5.60 -15.61
C ARG A 228 2.19 6.09 -14.34
N GLU A 229 3.12 7.02 -14.51
CA GLU A 229 3.63 7.83 -13.41
C GLU A 229 2.48 8.49 -12.64
N GLN A 230 2.63 8.65 -11.33
CA GLN A 230 1.52 9.09 -10.48
C GLN A 230 1.03 10.50 -10.86
N GLU A 231 1.95 11.38 -11.26
CA GLU A 231 1.68 12.76 -11.68
C GLU A 231 0.77 12.85 -12.91
N ASP A 232 0.69 11.79 -13.72
CA ASP A 232 -0.09 11.75 -14.95
C ASP A 232 -1.57 11.38 -14.74
N ILE A 233 -1.96 10.95 -13.54
CA ILE A 233 -3.31 10.40 -13.27
C ILE A 233 -4.40 11.47 -13.29
N ASP A 234 -4.10 12.70 -12.84
CA ASP A 234 -5.09 13.78 -12.69
C ASP A 234 -5.31 14.59 -13.99
N LYS A 235 -4.82 14.11 -15.15
CA LYS A 235 -5.12 14.73 -16.45
C LYS A 235 -6.58 14.42 -16.81
N GLU A 236 -7.46 15.43 -16.67
CA GLU A 236 -8.88 15.32 -17.03
C GLU A 236 -9.05 14.73 -18.43
N ILE A 237 -9.89 13.69 -18.55
CA ILE A 237 -10.34 13.18 -19.85
C ILE A 237 -11.36 14.19 -20.39
N VAL A 238 -10.86 15.25 -21.03
CA VAL A 238 -11.70 16.23 -21.72
C VAL A 238 -12.14 15.59 -23.04
N TYR A 239 -13.42 15.24 -23.14
CA TYR A 239 -14.03 14.90 -24.42
C TYR A 239 -14.30 16.19 -25.19
N TYR A 240 -13.74 16.30 -26.39
CA TYR A 240 -14.10 17.32 -27.38
C TYR A 240 -15.36 16.90 -28.15
#